data_AF-A0A5D0J4R2-F1
#
_entry.id   AF-A0A5D0J4R2-F1
#
_cell.length_a   1.000
_cell.length_b   1.000
_cell.length_c   1.000
_cell.angle_alpha   90.00
_cell.angle_beta   90.00
_cell.angle_gamma   90.00
#
_symmetry.space_group_name_H-M   'P 1'
#
loop_
_entity.id
_entity.type
_entity.pdbx_description
1 polymer ?
#
loop_
_entity_poly.entity_id
_entity_poly.type
_entity_poly.pdbx_seq_one_letter_code
_entity_poly.pdbx_strand_id
1 'polypeptide(L)'
;LLEKYLIGETTPANTEMVESYIERYPEVQNAYNTLQHNLEIIAKTNAVEAPKHILNNILDELDDTPVIKLNSTSKYKKWYKFSIAASIAAFIFAGTSIYFYDQTQKL
;
A
#
# COMPACT_ATOMS: atom_id res chain seq x y z
N LEU A 1 9.37 10.26 -33.23
CA LEU A 1 10.09 10.93 -32.13
C LEU A 1 9.62 10.42 -30.77
N LEU A 2 8.30 10.37 -30.53
CA LEU A 2 7.71 9.85 -29.29
C LEU A 2 8.12 8.40 -28.96
N GLU A 3 8.20 7.52 -29.95
CA GLU A 3 8.71 6.15 -29.77
C GLU A 3 10.20 6.12 -29.37
N LYS A 4 11.02 7.00 -29.94
CA LYS A 4 12.44 7.13 -29.56
C LYS A 4 12.57 7.61 -28.12
N TYR A 5 11.71 8.55 -27.72
CA TYR A 5 11.64 9.02 -26.34
C TYR A 5 11.25 7.88 -25.39
N LEU A 6 10.26 7.07 -25.75
CA LEU A 6 9.82 5.92 -24.95
C LEU A 6 10.96 4.93 -24.65
N ILE A 7 11.88 4.71 -25.60
CA ILE A 7 13.02 3.80 -25.44
C ILE A 7 14.31 4.49 -24.99
N GLY A 8 14.27 5.80 -24.72
CA GLY A 8 15.43 6.58 -24.24
C GLY A 8 16.47 6.94 -25.31
N GLU A 9 16.13 6.85 -26.60
CA GLU A 9 17.01 7.16 -27.74
C GLU A 9 16.81 8.60 -28.27
N THR A 10 16.63 9.56 -27.36
CA THR A 10 16.50 10.99 -27.70
C THR A 10 17.71 11.79 -27.26
N THR A 11 18.02 12.84 -28.02
CA THR A 11 18.95 13.89 -27.56
C THR A 11 18.25 14.77 -26.52
N PRO A 12 18.97 15.48 -25.63
CA PRO A 12 18.36 16.32 -24.60
C PRO A 12 17.36 17.35 -25.16
N ALA A 13 17.69 18.00 -26.27
CA ALA A 13 16.79 18.96 -26.93
C ALA A 13 15.49 18.30 -27.43
N ASN A 14 15.56 17.06 -27.93
CA ASN A 14 14.39 16.33 -28.37
C ASN A 14 13.56 15.82 -27.18
N THR A 15 14.19 15.47 -26.06
CA THR A 15 13.50 15.10 -24.81
C THR A 15 12.67 16.26 -24.31
N GLU A 16 13.27 17.44 -24.14
CA GLU A 16 12.57 18.65 -23.69
C GLU A 16 11.38 18.99 -24.61
N MET A 17 11.59 18.90 -25.92
CA MET A 17 10.52 19.10 -26.90
C MET A 17 9.38 18.08 -26.71
N VAL A 18 9.68 16.79 -26.59
CA VAL A 18 8.65 15.76 -26.43
C VAL A 18 7.89 15.92 -25.12
N GLU A 19 8.57 16.20 -24.01
CA GLU A 19 7.95 16.43 -22.71
C GLU A 19 7.00 17.63 -22.75
N SER A 20 7.42 18.75 -23.34
CA SER A 20 6.57 19.92 -23.54
C SER A 20 5.31 19.61 -24.35
N TYR A 21 5.43 18.78 -25.39
CA TYR A 21 4.29 18.39 -26.22
C TYR A 21 3.36 17.40 -25.49
N ILE A 22 3.89 16.48 -24.70
CA ILE A 22 3.08 15.59 -23.85
C ILE A 22 2.26 16.40 -22.84
N GLU A 23 2.85 17.43 -22.24
CA GLU A 23 2.16 18.28 -21.26
C GLU A 23 1.08 19.16 -21.91
N ARG A 24 1.37 19.73 -23.09
CA ARG A 24 0.49 20.71 -23.73
C ARG A 24 -0.65 20.10 -24.54
N TYR A 25 -0.49 18.86 -25.03
CA TYR A 25 -1.41 18.24 -25.99
C TYR A 25 -1.90 16.87 -25.47
N PRO A 26 -3.15 16.76 -24.99
CA PRO A 26 -3.70 15.51 -24.45
C PRO A 26 -3.67 14.34 -25.45
N GLU A 27 -3.79 14.61 -26.74
CA GLU A 27 -3.67 13.60 -27.79
C GLU A 27 -2.28 12.97 -27.84
N VAL A 28 -1.22 13.75 -27.58
CA VAL A 28 0.16 13.26 -27.52
C VAL A 28 0.37 12.44 -26.26
N GLN A 29 -0.16 12.89 -25.13
CA GLN A 29 -0.16 12.12 -23.87
C GLN A 29 -0.88 10.77 -24.02
N ASN A 30 -2.06 10.75 -24.66
CA ASN A 30 -2.81 9.52 -24.90
C ASN A 30 -2.06 8.56 -25.83
N ALA A 31 -1.44 9.08 -26.90
CA ALA A 31 -0.59 8.28 -27.77
C ALA A 31 0.62 7.70 -27.01
N TYR A 32 1.26 8.50 -26.15
CA TYR A 32 2.37 8.05 -25.31
C TYR A 32 1.96 6.93 -24.36
N ASN A 33 0.86 7.10 -23.63
CA ASN A 33 0.33 6.07 -22.72
C ASN A 33 -0.01 4.76 -23.47
N THR A 34 -0.56 4.87 -24.67
CA THR A 34 -0.86 3.71 -25.52
C THR A 34 0.42 2.97 -25.91
N LEU A 35 1.46 3.70 -26.32
CA LEU A 35 2.76 3.11 -26.65
C LEU A 35 3.42 2.46 -25.42
N GLN A 36 3.36 3.11 -24.26
CA GLN A 36 3.86 2.54 -22.99
C GLN A 36 3.17 1.21 -22.66
N HIS A 37 1.84 1.17 -22.76
CA HIS A 37 1.06 -0.04 -22.48
C HIS A 37 1.39 -1.18 -23.46
N ASN A 38 1.47 -0.88 -24.75
CA ASN A 38 1.84 -1.87 -25.76
C ASN A 38 3.25 -2.43 -25.52
N LEU A 39 4.20 -1.55 -25.16
CA LEU A 39 5.56 -1.97 -24.81
C LEU A 39 5.57 -2.86 -23.57
N GLU A 40 4.78 -2.53 -22.55
CA GLU A 40 4.64 -3.36 -21.34
C GLU A 40 4.13 -4.76 -21.67
N ILE A 41 3.11 -4.87 -22.55
CA ILE A 41 2.59 -6.16 -22.99
C ILE A 41 3.69 -6.97 -23.68
N ILE A 42 4.40 -6.37 -24.65
CA ILE A 42 5.46 -7.06 -25.40
C ILE A 42 6.61 -7.45 -24.48
N ALA A 43 7.01 -6.59 -23.54
CA ALA A 43 8.07 -6.87 -22.59
C ALA A 43 7.70 -8.04 -21.67
N LYS A 44 6.44 -8.09 -21.19
CA LYS A 44 5.95 -9.18 -20.34
C LYS A 44 5.85 -10.51 -21.09
N THR A 45 5.39 -10.50 -22.35
CA THR A 45 5.26 -11.74 -23.13
C THR A 45 6.61 -12.32 -23.52
N ASN A 46 7.63 -11.48 -23.65
CA ASN A 46 9.00 -11.90 -23.96
C ASN A 46 9.90 -12.00 -22.72
N ALA A 47 9.34 -11.84 -21.50
CA ALA A 47 10.11 -11.91 -20.27
C ALA A 47 10.62 -13.34 -20.04
N VAL A 48 11.91 -13.48 -19.73
CA VAL A 48 12.52 -14.74 -19.33
C VAL A 48 12.39 -14.90 -17.81
N GLU A 49 12.10 -16.11 -17.34
CA GLU A 49 12.00 -16.39 -15.91
C GLU A 49 13.31 -16.06 -15.19
N ALA A 50 13.21 -15.34 -14.08
CA ALA A 50 14.37 -14.97 -13.29
C ALA A 50 15.03 -16.24 -12.71
N PRO A 51 16.37 -16.30 -12.64
CA PRO A 51 17.06 -17.42 -12.03
C PRO A 51 16.63 -17.65 -10.58
N LYS A 52 16.55 -18.92 -10.19
CA LYS A 52 16.28 -19.33 -8.80
C LYS A 52 17.33 -18.67 -7.90
N HIS A 53 16.90 -18.15 -6.74
CA HIS A 53 17.72 -17.47 -5.73
C HIS A 53 18.07 -15.98 -5.98
N ILE A 54 17.81 -15.41 -7.16
CA ILE A 54 18.12 -13.98 -7.42
C ILE A 54 17.36 -13.03 -6.48
N LEU A 55 16.10 -13.35 -6.16
CA LEU A 55 15.32 -12.55 -5.21
C LEU A 55 15.98 -12.51 -3.83
N ASN A 56 16.43 -13.65 -3.32
CA ASN A 56 17.07 -13.73 -2.01
C ASN A 56 18.39 -12.97 -2.00
N ASN A 57 19.20 -13.12 -3.05
CA ASN A 57 20.47 -12.39 -3.16
C ASN A 57 20.25 -10.87 -3.17
N ILE A 58 19.23 -10.38 -3.89
CA ILE A 58 18.88 -8.95 -3.89
C ILE A 58 18.41 -8.52 -2.50
N LEU A 59 17.56 -9.30 -1.83
CA LEU A 59 17.08 -8.99 -0.49
C LEU A 59 18.22 -8.98 0.55
N ASP A 60 19.22 -9.84 0.40
CA ASP A 60 20.39 -9.89 1.26
C ASP A 60 21.36 -8.70 1.01
N GLU A 61 21.40 -8.18 -0.21
CA GLU A 61 22.22 -7.00 -0.58
C GLU A 61 21.53 -5.67 -0.22
N LEU A 62 20.20 -5.66 -0.10
CA LEU A 62 19.47 -4.49 0.39
C LEU A 62 19.76 -4.28 1.88
N ASP A 63 20.47 -3.21 2.19
CA ASP A 63 20.81 -2.82 3.56
C ASP A 63 19.52 -2.58 4.38
N ASP A 64 19.47 -3.05 5.62
CA ASP A 64 18.33 -2.91 6.55
C ASP A 64 18.06 -1.43 6.94
N THR A 65 18.83 -0.48 6.40
CA THR A 65 18.62 0.95 6.59
C THR A 65 17.49 1.42 5.68
N PRO A 66 16.29 1.70 6.22
CA PRO A 66 15.25 2.30 5.40
C PRO A 66 15.71 3.70 5.01
N VAL A 67 15.56 4.04 3.72
CA VAL A 67 15.79 5.40 3.21
C VAL A 67 14.95 6.43 3.99
N ILE A 68 13.86 5.98 4.62
CA ILE A 68 13.01 6.76 5.55
C ILE A 68 12.58 5.87 6.73
N LYS A 69 13.03 6.16 7.96
CA LYS A 69 12.56 5.47 9.17
C LYS A 69 11.08 5.80 9.42
N LEU A 70 10.18 4.88 9.07
CA LEU A 70 8.78 4.98 9.44
C LEU A 70 8.66 4.81 10.96
N ASN A 71 8.20 5.86 11.66
CA ASN A 71 7.87 5.77 13.07
C ASN A 71 6.64 4.85 13.22
N SER A 72 6.87 3.56 13.45
CA SER A 72 5.85 2.63 13.89
C SER A 72 5.40 3.04 15.29
N THR A 73 4.44 3.96 15.38
CA THR A 73 3.70 4.15 16.62
C THR A 73 2.80 2.93 16.77
N SER A 74 3.31 1.89 17.43
CA SER A 74 2.48 0.81 17.97
C SER A 74 1.58 1.43 19.04
N LYS A 75 0.47 2.04 18.61
CA LYS A 75 -0.65 2.40 19.47
C LYS A 75 -1.36 1.10 19.82
N TYR A 76 -0.76 0.27 20.66
CA TYR A 76 -1.50 -0.78 21.35
C TYR A 76 -2.62 -0.09 22.14
N LYS A 77 -3.83 -0.14 21.59
CA LYS A 77 -4.99 0.66 21.99
C LYS A 77 -5.32 0.32 23.45
N LYS A 78 -5.08 1.28 24.35
CA LYS A 78 -5.48 1.23 25.78
C LYS A 78 -6.97 0.85 25.98
N TRP A 79 -7.79 0.99 24.94
CA TRP A 79 -9.19 0.60 24.84
C TRP A 79 -9.47 -0.87 25.20
N TYR A 80 -8.55 -1.80 24.91
CA TYR A 80 -8.74 -3.21 25.26
C TYR A 80 -8.76 -3.46 26.78
N LYS A 81 -8.06 -2.63 27.56
CA LYS A 81 -8.09 -2.73 29.03
C LYS A 81 -9.44 -2.29 29.59
N PHE A 82 -10.08 -1.30 28.96
CA PHE A 82 -11.40 -0.82 29.34
C PHE A 82 -12.51 -1.83 28.98
N SER A 83 -12.39 -2.55 27.85
CA SER A 83 -13.39 -3.56 27.48
C SER A 83 -13.41 -4.73 28.46
N ILE A 84 -12.25 -5.20 28.94
CA ILE A 84 -12.18 -6.27 29.95
C ILE A 84 -12.84 -5.82 31.26
N ALA A 85 -12.51 -4.62 31.74
CA ALA A 85 -13.10 -4.08 32.96
C ALA A 85 -14.63 -3.94 32.87
N ALA A 86 -15.13 -3.47 31.72
CA ALA A 86 -16.57 -3.32 31.48
C ALA A 86 -17.32 -4.66 31.51
N SER A 87 -16.76 -5.73 30.94
CA SER A 87 -17.40 -7.06 30.98
C SER A 87 -17.51 -7.61 32.40
N ILE A 88 -16.47 -7.46 33.22
CA ILE A 88 -16.49 -7.90 34.62
C ILE A 88 -17.55 -7.11 35.41
N ALA A 89 -17.60 -5.79 35.22
CA ALA A 89 -18.58 -4.94 35.88
C ALA A 89 -20.03 -5.29 35.46
N ALA A 90 -20.26 -5.62 34.18
CA ALA A 90 -21.56 -6.02 33.67
C ALA A 90 -22.06 -7.34 34.29
N PHE A 91 -21.18 -8.33 34.48
CA PHE A 91 -21.56 -9.58 35.15
C PHE A 91 -21.91 -9.38 36.62
N ILE A 92 -21.14 -8.56 37.34
CA ILE A 92 -21.45 -8.22 38.74
C ILE A 92 -22.79 -7.50 38.82
N PHE A 93 -23.00 -6.48 37.97
CA PHE A 93 -24.24 -5.72 37.93
C PHE A 93 -25.45 -6.61 37.62
N ALA A 94 -25.37 -7.45 36.58
CA ALA A 94 -26.45 -8.38 36.23
C ALA A 94 -26.75 -9.37 37.35
N GLY A 95 -25.72 -9.96 37.98
CA GLY A 95 -25.89 -10.88 39.10
C GLY A 95 -26.57 -10.22 40.31
N THR A 96 -26.12 -9.02 40.69
CA THR A 96 -26.74 -8.26 41.79
C THR A 96 -28.17 -7.82 41.48
N SER A 97 -28.46 -7.44 40.23
CA SER A 97 -29.80 -7.02 39.80
C SER A 97 -30.81 -8.17 39.90
N ILE A 98 -30.43 -9.40 39.51
CA ILE A 98 -31.31 -10.56 39.59
C ILE A 98 -31.56 -10.93 41.06
N TYR A 99 -30.50 -10.95 41.88
CA TYR A 99 -30.64 -11.24 43.31
C TYR A 99 -31.57 -10.25 44.02
N PHE A 100 -31.44 -8.97 43.72
CA PHE A 100 -32.29 -7.94 44.31
C PHE A 100 -33.75 -8.03 43.82
N TYR A 101 -33.96 -8.36 42.54
CA TYR A 101 -35.29 -8.57 41.97
C TYR A 101 -36.03 -9.73 42.66
N ASP A 102 -35.35 -10.85 42.89
CA ASP A 102 -35.93 -11.99 43.60
C ASP A 102 -36.26 -11.66 45.07
N GLN A 103 -35.48 -10.79 45.71
CA GLN A 103 -35.74 -10.36 47.09
C GLN A 103 -36.93 -9.40 47.18
N THR A 104 -37.18 -8.58 46.16
CA THR A 104 -38.33 -7.66 46.12
C THR A 104 -39.64 -8.34 45.71
N GLN A 105 -39.60 -9.48 45.01
CA GLN A 105 -40.79 -10.29 44.67
C GLN A 105 -41.24 -11.23 45.81
N LYS A 106 -40.39 -11.46 46.82
CA LYS A 106 -40.67 -12.31 47.98
C LYS A 106 -41.21 -11.54 49.21
N LEU A 107 -41.39 -10.22 49.08
CA LEU A 107 -42.05 -9.32 50.03
C LEU A 107 -43.48 -9.02 49.54
#